data_AF-A0AAV2T2L1-F1
#
_entry.id   AF-A0AAV2T2L1-F1
#
_cell.length_a   1.000
_cell.length_b   1.000
_cell.length_c   1.000
_cell.angle_alpha   90.00
_cell.angle_beta   90.00
_cell.angle_gamma   90.00
#
_symmetry.space_group_name_H-M   'P 1'
#
loop_
_entity.id
_entity.type
_entity.pdbx_description
1 polymer ?
#
loop_
_entity_poly.entity_id
_entity_poly.type
_entity_poly.pdbx_seq_one_letter_code
_entity_poly.pdbx_strand_id
1 'polypeptide(L)'
;MPFAADCSHLSGPAQRTTASEQHATDVRSAMNDREQYQQKVYYYLTELRQLLAQAPQDIQSSISDEVLTQIAHCLADGNVFDVVADLAESQRLEEQAMHKQLIELRSEQSAERAALRKRNREARSLVASRPHHLPILEKEQEQERQHLNKRQANAFRSMTSHIVHAMDGRVIEQQTALEQAGLPMFFATTNPQLIRVQMRMLDWIMRLARRPLPAEICGSVVPIWPP
;
A
#
# COMPACT_ATOMS: atom_id res chain seq x y z
N MET A 1 -42.43 81.03 -14.68
CA MET A 1 -42.66 80.97 -16.15
C MET A 1 -41.35 80.54 -16.82
N PRO A 2 -41.36 79.71 -17.85
CA PRO A 2 -41.20 78.23 -17.83
C PRO A 2 -40.02 77.76 -18.73
N PHE A 3 -39.64 76.48 -18.80
CA PHE A 3 -40.03 75.41 -19.77
C PHE A 3 -39.17 74.16 -19.41
N ALA A 4 -39.63 72.94 -19.09
CA ALA A 4 -40.43 71.92 -19.80
C ALA A 4 -39.61 70.94 -20.70
N ALA A 5 -39.94 69.63 -20.53
CA ALA A 5 -39.60 68.42 -21.33
C ALA A 5 -38.22 67.75 -21.07
N ASP A 6 -38.06 66.41 -20.98
CA ASP A 6 -38.98 65.29 -21.16
C ASP A 6 -38.43 64.00 -20.50
N CYS A 7 -39.34 63.12 -20.09
CA CYS A 7 -39.07 61.76 -19.58
C CYS A 7 -39.11 60.74 -20.73
N SER A 8 -38.25 59.71 -20.71
CA SER A 8 -38.61 58.32 -21.11
C SER A 8 -37.48 57.30 -20.90
N HIS A 9 -37.78 56.35 -19.99
CA HIS A 9 -37.52 54.90 -20.00
C HIS A 9 -36.19 54.31 -20.50
N LEU A 10 -35.58 53.49 -19.63
CA LEU A 10 -35.42 52.05 -19.83
C LEU A 10 -35.23 51.36 -18.46
N SER A 11 -36.29 50.66 -18.02
CA SER A 11 -36.30 49.80 -16.84
C SER A 11 -35.88 48.40 -17.29
N GLY A 12 -34.72 47.92 -16.83
CA GLY A 12 -34.31 46.53 -16.98
C GLY A 12 -34.95 45.66 -15.89
N PRO A 13 -35.35 44.42 -16.18
CA PRO A 13 -36.01 43.57 -15.20
C PRO A 13 -35.02 43.18 -14.10
N ALA A 14 -35.50 43.32 -12.86
CA ALA A 14 -34.81 42.91 -11.65
C ALA A 14 -34.42 41.42 -11.72
N GLN A 15 -33.13 41.14 -11.64
CA GLN A 15 -32.63 39.85 -11.19
C GLN A 15 -32.98 39.69 -9.72
N ARG A 16 -34.17 39.16 -9.46
CA ARG A 16 -34.59 38.67 -8.14
C ARG A 16 -34.79 37.17 -8.25
N THR A 17 -33.75 36.46 -8.68
CA THR A 17 -33.62 35.01 -8.47
C THR A 17 -33.62 34.77 -6.97
N THR A 18 -34.61 34.00 -6.54
CA THR A 18 -35.10 34.01 -5.18
C THR A 18 -34.24 33.08 -4.31
N ALA A 19 -33.98 33.47 -3.06
CA ALA A 19 -33.32 32.59 -2.08
C ALA A 19 -34.03 31.21 -1.95
N SER A 20 -35.30 31.14 -2.33
CA SER A 20 -36.10 29.91 -2.42
C SER A 20 -35.67 28.97 -3.55
N GLU A 21 -35.24 29.49 -4.70
CA GLU A 21 -34.73 28.68 -5.83
C GLU A 21 -33.33 28.14 -5.52
N GLN A 22 -32.47 28.96 -4.89
CA GLN A 22 -31.14 28.53 -4.44
C GLN A 22 -31.22 27.44 -3.37
N HIS A 23 -32.13 27.59 -2.40
CA HIS A 23 -32.35 26.57 -1.39
C HIS A 23 -32.90 25.26 -1.99
N ALA A 24 -33.79 25.34 -2.99
CA ALA A 24 -34.31 24.15 -3.67
C ALA A 24 -33.25 23.43 -4.52
N THR A 25 -32.34 24.18 -5.16
CA THR A 25 -31.20 23.58 -5.90
C THR A 25 -30.19 22.93 -4.96
N ASP A 26 -29.89 23.55 -3.81
CA ASP A 26 -28.95 22.99 -2.82
C ASP A 26 -29.48 21.71 -2.20
N VAL A 27 -30.78 21.68 -1.83
CA VAL A 27 -31.42 20.47 -1.29
C VAL A 27 -31.41 19.34 -2.33
N ARG A 28 -31.68 19.64 -3.60
CA ARG A 28 -31.67 18.64 -4.68
C ARG A 28 -30.26 18.12 -4.99
N SER A 29 -29.24 18.98 -4.91
CA SER A 29 -27.82 18.57 -5.02
C SER A 29 -27.44 17.63 -3.88
N ALA A 30 -27.76 17.99 -2.64
CA ALA A 30 -27.46 17.16 -1.47
C ALA A 30 -28.18 15.80 -1.49
N MET A 31 -29.40 15.74 -2.03
CA MET A 31 -30.12 14.48 -2.25
C MET A 31 -29.42 13.60 -3.29
N ASN A 32 -28.97 14.18 -4.40
CA ASN A 32 -28.21 13.46 -5.43
C ASN A 32 -26.87 12.93 -4.88
N ASP A 33 -26.16 13.71 -4.05
CA ASP A 33 -24.90 13.29 -3.44
C ASP A 33 -25.12 12.10 -2.48
N ARG A 34 -26.20 12.13 -1.70
CA ARG A 34 -26.58 11.03 -0.81
C ARG A 34 -26.99 9.77 -1.59
N GLU A 35 -27.72 9.92 -2.68
CA GLU A 35 -28.08 8.80 -3.57
C GLU A 35 -26.84 8.17 -4.21
N GLN A 36 -25.92 8.99 -4.74
CA GLN A 36 -24.65 8.53 -5.30
C GLN A 36 -23.79 7.81 -4.25
N TYR A 37 -23.73 8.35 -3.03
CA TYR A 37 -23.04 7.70 -1.93
C TYR A 37 -23.63 6.32 -1.63
N GLN A 38 -24.96 6.20 -1.51
CA GLN A 38 -25.60 4.91 -1.27
C GLN A 38 -25.40 3.93 -2.42
N GLN A 39 -25.38 4.39 -3.67
CA GLN A 39 -25.05 3.55 -4.82
C GLN A 39 -23.62 3.01 -4.74
N LYS A 40 -22.64 3.83 -4.33
CA LYS A 40 -21.26 3.39 -4.08
C LYS A 40 -21.20 2.33 -2.99
N VAL A 41 -21.88 2.57 -1.86
CA VAL A 41 -21.94 1.60 -0.75
C VAL A 41 -22.54 0.27 -1.22
N TYR A 42 -23.66 0.30 -1.94
CA TYR A 42 -24.31 -0.90 -2.46
C TYR A 42 -23.40 -1.68 -3.43
N TYR A 43 -22.73 -0.95 -4.33
CA TYR A 43 -21.75 -1.54 -5.25
C TYR A 43 -20.63 -2.25 -4.48
N TYR A 44 -19.95 -1.55 -3.57
CA TYR A 44 -18.86 -2.16 -2.81
C TYR A 44 -19.32 -3.32 -1.95
N LEU A 45 -20.47 -3.23 -1.28
CA LEU A 45 -21.03 -4.32 -0.49
C LEU A 45 -21.30 -5.56 -1.34
N THR A 46 -21.84 -5.37 -2.55
CA THR A 46 -22.10 -6.46 -3.49
C THR A 46 -20.80 -7.13 -3.92
N GLU A 47 -19.80 -6.34 -4.31
CA GLU A 47 -18.49 -6.85 -4.73
C GLU A 47 -17.75 -7.55 -3.57
N LEU A 48 -17.82 -7.00 -2.36
CA LEU A 48 -17.23 -7.59 -1.17
C LEU A 48 -17.86 -8.94 -0.83
N ARG A 49 -19.18 -9.06 -0.92
CA ARG A 49 -19.88 -10.35 -0.72
C ARG A 49 -19.48 -11.38 -1.76
N GLN A 50 -19.32 -10.98 -3.02
CA GLN A 50 -18.83 -11.89 -4.07
C GLN A 50 -17.39 -12.36 -3.80
N LEU A 51 -16.51 -11.47 -3.34
CA LEU A 51 -15.14 -11.81 -2.97
C LEU A 51 -15.09 -12.72 -1.73
N LEU A 52 -15.96 -12.48 -0.73
CA LEU A 52 -16.11 -13.35 0.43
C LEU A 52 -16.60 -14.74 0.04
N ALA A 53 -17.60 -14.86 -0.84
CA ALA A 53 -18.13 -16.14 -1.30
C ALA A 53 -17.09 -17.02 -2.02
N GLN A 54 -16.08 -16.39 -2.64
CA GLN A 54 -14.95 -17.07 -3.30
C GLN A 54 -13.80 -17.39 -2.34
N ALA A 55 -13.85 -16.91 -1.09
CA ALA A 55 -12.81 -17.11 -0.12
C ALA A 55 -12.86 -18.52 0.51
N PRO A 56 -11.75 -19.03 1.07
CA PRO A 56 -11.76 -20.20 1.94
C PRO A 56 -12.75 -20.09 3.11
N GLN A 57 -13.29 -21.23 3.56
CA GLN A 57 -14.37 -21.28 4.57
C GLN A 57 -13.96 -20.66 5.92
N ASP A 58 -12.69 -20.79 6.32
CA ASP A 58 -12.15 -20.19 7.54
C ASP A 58 -12.20 -18.66 7.51
N ILE A 59 -12.01 -18.05 6.34
CA ILE A 59 -12.16 -16.61 6.14
C ILE A 59 -13.65 -16.24 6.11
N GLN A 60 -14.49 -17.02 5.43
CA GLN A 60 -15.93 -16.76 5.35
C GLN A 60 -16.59 -16.69 6.73
N SER A 61 -16.26 -17.63 7.63
CA SER A 61 -16.81 -17.63 8.98
C SER A 61 -16.27 -16.52 9.88
N SER A 62 -15.16 -15.89 9.49
CA SER A 62 -14.48 -14.87 10.29
C SER A 62 -15.00 -13.45 10.06
N ILE A 63 -15.81 -13.24 9.00
CA ILE A 63 -16.27 -11.91 8.59
C ILE A 63 -17.80 -11.91 8.57
N SER A 64 -18.42 -11.05 9.39
CA SER A 64 -19.86 -10.88 9.41
C SER A 64 -20.35 -9.91 8.32
N ASP A 65 -21.62 -10.00 7.95
CA ASP A 65 -22.23 -9.08 6.99
C ASP A 65 -22.28 -7.63 7.50
N GLU A 66 -22.38 -7.46 8.82
CA GLU A 66 -22.29 -6.15 9.47
C GLU A 66 -20.92 -5.50 9.24
N VAL A 67 -19.84 -6.27 9.40
CA VAL A 67 -18.47 -5.81 9.11
C VAL A 67 -18.32 -5.45 7.64
N LEU A 68 -18.81 -6.30 6.72
CA LEU A 68 -18.76 -5.98 5.28
C LEU A 68 -19.48 -4.67 4.95
N THR A 69 -20.61 -4.42 5.60
CA THR A 69 -21.39 -3.19 5.44
C THR A 69 -20.59 -1.99 5.92
N GLN A 70 -19.96 -2.06 7.10
CA GLN A 70 -19.09 -1.00 7.61
C GLN A 70 -17.90 -0.73 6.67
N ILE A 71 -17.26 -1.78 6.14
CA ILE A 71 -16.17 -1.62 5.16
C ILE A 71 -16.67 -0.94 3.88
N ALA A 72 -17.84 -1.33 3.36
CA ALA A 72 -18.41 -0.74 2.16
C ALA A 72 -18.64 0.77 2.33
N HIS A 73 -19.03 1.23 3.52
CA HIS A 73 -19.09 2.65 3.86
C HIS A 73 -17.70 3.31 3.81
N CYS A 74 -16.69 2.73 4.47
CA CYS A 74 -15.32 3.27 4.42
C CYS A 74 -14.75 3.36 2.99
N LEU A 75 -15.09 2.40 2.12
CA LEU A 75 -14.68 2.41 0.71
C LEU A 75 -15.46 3.46 -0.10
N ALA A 76 -16.74 3.67 0.19
CA ALA A 76 -17.54 4.70 -0.46
C ALA A 76 -17.05 6.13 -0.11
N ASP A 77 -16.54 6.32 1.11
CA ASP A 77 -15.93 7.57 1.56
C ASP A 77 -14.61 7.88 0.81
N GLY A 78 -13.92 6.85 0.29
CA GLY A 78 -12.76 6.98 -0.59
C GLY A 78 -11.41 7.14 0.10
N ASN A 79 -11.36 7.73 1.30
CA ASN A 79 -10.12 8.01 2.04
C ASN A 79 -9.24 6.76 2.26
N VAL A 80 -9.87 5.59 2.42
CA VAL A 80 -9.16 4.31 2.64
C VAL A 80 -8.24 3.96 1.47
N PHE A 81 -8.63 4.27 0.24
CA PHE A 81 -7.82 3.91 -0.93
C PHE A 81 -6.49 4.65 -0.94
N ASP A 82 -6.50 5.93 -0.56
CA ASP A 82 -5.29 6.74 -0.45
C ASP A 82 -4.38 6.20 0.66
N VAL A 83 -4.94 5.90 1.85
CA VAL A 83 -4.18 5.30 2.96
C VAL A 83 -3.53 3.97 2.53
N VAL A 84 -4.28 3.08 1.87
CA VAL A 84 -3.75 1.80 1.40
C VAL A 84 -2.68 1.99 0.32
N ALA A 85 -2.84 2.96 -0.57
CA ALA A 85 -1.84 3.29 -1.58
C ALA A 85 -0.54 3.80 -0.95
N ASP A 86 -0.63 4.71 0.02
CA ASP A 86 0.51 5.26 0.74
C ASP A 86 1.25 4.17 1.54
N LEU A 87 0.50 3.28 2.23
CA LEU A 87 1.09 2.15 2.96
C LEU A 87 1.79 1.17 2.04
N ALA A 88 1.23 0.89 0.86
CA ALA A 88 1.82 -0.01 -0.13
C ALA A 88 3.10 0.60 -0.73
N GLU A 89 3.11 1.90 -1.03
CA GLU A 89 4.30 2.59 -1.51
C GLU A 89 5.39 2.63 -0.44
N SER A 90 5.03 2.98 0.80
CA SER A 90 5.94 2.98 1.94
C SER A 90 6.54 1.59 2.19
N GLN A 91 5.75 0.51 2.09
CA GLN A 91 6.26 -0.86 2.17
C GLN A 91 7.25 -1.17 1.04
N ARG A 92 6.92 -0.79 -0.20
CA ARG A 92 7.76 -1.04 -1.38
C ARG A 92 9.13 -0.36 -1.24
N LEU A 93 9.18 0.87 -0.74
CA LEU A 93 10.43 1.59 -0.52
C LEU A 93 11.31 0.91 0.53
N GLU A 94 10.72 0.44 1.62
CA GLU A 94 11.44 -0.30 2.67
C GLU A 94 11.99 -1.63 2.14
N GLU A 95 11.16 -2.41 1.43
CA GLU A 95 11.57 -3.66 0.79
C GLU A 95 12.73 -3.46 -0.20
N GLN A 96 12.67 -2.38 -1.00
CA GLN A 96 13.75 -2.03 -1.92
C GLN A 96 15.04 -1.66 -1.19
N ALA A 97 14.96 -0.88 -0.11
CA ALA A 97 16.12 -0.52 0.70
C ALA A 97 16.79 -1.76 1.30
N MET A 98 16.00 -2.66 1.89
CA MET A 98 16.49 -3.89 2.50
C MET A 98 17.03 -4.89 1.47
N HIS A 99 16.39 -4.98 0.30
CA HIS A 99 16.90 -5.78 -0.81
C HIS A 99 18.26 -5.26 -1.28
N LYS A 100 18.40 -3.94 -1.44
CA LYS A 100 19.67 -3.32 -1.82
C LYS A 100 20.78 -3.64 -0.82
N GLN A 101 20.51 -3.49 0.48
CA GLN A 101 21.48 -3.84 1.54
C GLN A 101 21.90 -5.32 1.48
N LEU A 102 20.97 -6.24 1.20
CA LEU A 102 21.28 -7.66 1.07
C LEU A 102 22.19 -7.96 -0.14
N ILE A 103 21.93 -7.30 -1.27
CA ILE A 103 22.72 -7.43 -2.49
C ILE A 103 24.14 -6.87 -2.27
N GLU A 104 24.26 -5.70 -1.65
CA GLU A 104 25.54 -5.08 -1.30
C GLU A 104 26.36 -6.01 -0.40
N LEU A 105 25.78 -6.50 0.70
CA LEU A 105 26.43 -7.47 1.60
C LEU A 105 26.92 -8.71 0.83
N ARG A 106 26.09 -9.28 -0.06
CA ARG A 106 26.48 -10.46 -0.84
C ARG A 106 27.63 -10.15 -1.79
N SER A 107 27.62 -8.98 -2.43
CA SER A 107 28.67 -8.55 -3.35
C SER A 107 30.00 -8.35 -2.62
N GLU A 108 29.99 -7.70 -1.46
CA GLU A 108 31.15 -7.53 -0.59
C GLU A 108 31.71 -8.88 -0.15
N GLN A 109 30.86 -9.79 0.30
CA GLN A 109 31.29 -11.13 0.70
C GLN A 109 31.95 -11.91 -0.44
N SER A 110 31.43 -11.76 -1.67
CA SER A 110 32.01 -12.36 -2.87
C SER A 110 33.40 -11.76 -3.18
N ALA A 111 33.52 -10.43 -3.12
CA ALA A 111 34.77 -9.71 -3.33
C ALA A 111 35.83 -10.09 -2.29
N GLU A 112 35.47 -10.18 -1.01
CA GLU A 112 36.36 -10.63 0.07
C GLU A 112 36.88 -12.05 -0.17
N ARG A 113 36.00 -12.98 -0.58
CA ARG A 113 36.40 -14.36 -0.91
C ARG A 113 37.35 -14.40 -2.10
N ALA A 114 37.12 -13.58 -3.12
CA ALA A 114 37.99 -13.49 -4.29
C ALA A 114 39.37 -12.92 -3.91
N ALA A 115 39.40 -11.87 -3.09
CA ALA A 115 40.63 -11.26 -2.59
C ALA A 115 41.44 -12.24 -1.73
N LEU A 116 40.79 -12.96 -0.81
CA LEU A 116 41.46 -13.98 0.01
C LEU A 116 42.05 -15.10 -0.85
N ARG A 117 41.28 -15.62 -1.83
CA ARG A 117 41.79 -16.64 -2.76
C ARG A 117 42.98 -16.14 -3.58
N LYS A 118 42.97 -14.87 -4.00
CA LYS A 118 44.11 -14.27 -4.72
C LYS A 118 45.35 -14.21 -3.83
N ARG A 119 45.23 -13.66 -2.61
CA ARG A 119 46.32 -13.61 -1.62
C ARG A 119 46.88 -15.00 -1.30
N ASN A 120 46.01 -15.99 -1.11
CA ASN A 120 46.41 -17.36 -0.80
C ASN A 120 47.18 -18.02 -1.95
N ARG A 121 46.81 -17.73 -3.21
CA ARG A 121 47.56 -18.20 -4.39
C ARG A 121 48.94 -17.57 -4.49
N GLU A 122 49.03 -16.27 -4.26
CA GLU A 122 50.31 -15.53 -4.26
C GLU A 122 51.24 -16.02 -3.15
N ALA A 123 50.73 -16.24 -1.93
CA ALA A 123 51.53 -16.79 -0.84
C ALA A 123 52.03 -18.22 -1.15
N ARG A 124 51.20 -19.06 -1.79
CA ARG A 124 51.60 -20.42 -2.21
C ARG A 124 52.68 -20.40 -3.28
N SER A 125 52.63 -19.48 -4.26
CA SER A 125 53.65 -19.41 -5.31
C SER A 125 55.02 -19.01 -4.74
N LEU A 126 55.06 -18.15 -3.73
CA LEU A 126 56.31 -17.74 -3.05
C LEU A 126 56.96 -18.87 -2.25
N VAL A 127 56.16 -19.78 -1.71
CA VAL A 127 56.62 -20.89 -0.85
C VAL A 127 56.78 -22.20 -1.65
N ALA A 128 56.45 -22.21 -2.94
CA ALA A 128 56.49 -23.40 -3.79
C ALA A 128 57.86 -24.11 -3.81
N SER A 129 58.97 -23.37 -3.65
CA SER A 129 60.32 -23.93 -3.58
C SER A 129 60.73 -24.43 -2.19
N ARG A 130 59.86 -24.33 -1.18
CA ARG A 130 60.15 -24.66 0.23
C ARG A 130 59.10 -25.64 0.79
N PRO A 131 59.21 -26.95 0.51
CA PRO A 131 58.17 -27.95 0.79
C PRO A 131 57.74 -28.04 2.25
N HIS A 132 58.67 -27.85 3.20
CA HIS A 132 58.38 -27.94 4.64
C HIS A 132 57.52 -26.78 5.17
N HIS A 133 57.48 -25.64 4.48
CA HIS A 133 56.65 -24.49 4.86
C HIS A 133 55.22 -24.59 4.34
N LEU A 134 54.98 -25.47 3.36
CA LEU A 134 53.68 -25.61 2.72
C LEU A 134 52.58 -26.06 3.71
N PRO A 135 52.76 -27.10 4.55
CA PRO A 135 51.71 -27.53 5.50
C PRO A 135 51.34 -26.47 6.53
N ILE A 136 52.32 -25.67 6.97
CA ILE A 136 52.11 -24.57 7.92
C ILE A 136 51.25 -23.48 7.27
N LEU A 137 51.63 -23.06 6.06
CA LEU A 137 50.89 -22.07 5.28
C LEU A 137 49.46 -22.56 4.97
N GLU A 138 49.29 -23.83 4.61
CA GLU A 138 47.96 -24.39 4.33
C GLU A 138 47.07 -24.36 5.57
N LYS A 139 47.62 -24.66 6.74
CA LYS A 139 46.89 -24.57 8.01
C LYS A 139 46.48 -23.13 8.33
N GLU A 140 47.36 -22.16 8.13
CA GLU A 140 47.06 -20.73 8.32
C GLU A 140 45.97 -20.25 7.35
N GLN A 141 46.07 -20.61 6.07
CA GLN A 141 45.07 -20.27 5.05
C GLN A 141 43.71 -20.88 5.35
N GLU A 142 43.69 -22.12 5.84
CA GLU A 142 42.46 -22.80 6.24
C GLU A 142 41.82 -22.12 7.43
N GLN A 143 42.60 -21.72 8.44
CA GLN A 143 42.11 -20.93 9.57
C GLN A 143 41.54 -19.59 9.11
N GLU A 144 42.26 -18.83 8.28
CA GLU A 144 41.79 -17.54 7.76
C GLU A 144 40.48 -17.68 6.99
N ARG A 145 40.35 -18.74 6.17
CA ARG A 145 39.12 -19.07 5.45
C ARG A 145 37.96 -19.40 6.39
N GLN A 146 38.20 -20.17 7.44
CA GLN A 146 37.18 -20.49 8.45
C GLN A 146 36.72 -19.25 9.20
N HIS A 147 37.65 -18.39 9.61
CA HIS A 147 37.34 -17.11 10.25
C HIS A 147 36.49 -16.22 9.34
N LEU A 148 36.87 -16.08 8.06
CA LEU A 148 36.09 -15.33 7.07
C LEU A 148 34.68 -15.90 6.93
N ASN A 149 34.54 -17.21 6.73
CA ASN A 149 33.24 -17.87 6.59
C ASN A 149 32.35 -17.67 7.82
N LYS A 150 32.90 -17.78 9.03
CA LYS A 150 32.16 -17.55 10.27
C LYS A 150 31.68 -16.11 10.37
N ARG A 151 32.54 -15.13 10.05
CA ARG A 151 32.19 -13.70 10.04
C ARG A 151 31.07 -13.41 9.03
N GLN A 152 31.20 -13.92 7.81
CA GLN A 152 30.20 -13.71 6.76
C GLN A 152 28.85 -14.37 7.10
N ALA A 153 28.86 -15.57 7.67
CA ALA A 153 27.64 -16.24 8.14
C ALA A 153 26.95 -15.46 9.27
N ASN A 154 27.72 -14.89 10.21
CA ASN A 154 27.18 -14.03 11.26
C ASN A 154 26.55 -12.76 10.68
N ALA A 155 27.24 -12.07 9.77
CA ALA A 155 26.74 -10.86 9.13
C ALA A 155 25.44 -11.13 8.35
N PHE A 156 25.39 -12.23 7.59
CA PHE A 156 24.20 -12.63 6.85
C PHE A 156 23.02 -12.96 7.77
N ARG A 157 23.26 -13.69 8.87
CA ARG A 157 22.23 -13.96 9.89
C ARG A 157 21.71 -12.67 10.52
N SER A 158 22.60 -11.75 10.88
CA SER A 158 22.25 -10.45 11.45
C SER A 158 21.37 -9.66 10.48
N MET A 159 21.75 -9.58 9.20
CA MET A 159 20.97 -8.90 8.17
C MET A 159 19.60 -9.56 7.98
N THR A 160 19.53 -10.89 7.91
CA THR A 160 18.26 -11.61 7.74
C THR A 160 17.32 -11.39 8.93
N SER A 161 17.86 -11.41 10.15
CA SER A 161 17.09 -11.11 11.36
C SER A 161 16.56 -9.67 11.35
N HIS A 162 17.38 -8.71 10.92
CA HIS A 162 16.98 -7.32 10.77
C HIS A 162 15.85 -7.17 9.74
N ILE A 163 15.92 -7.86 8.59
CA ILE A 163 14.84 -7.88 7.58
C ILE A 163 13.53 -8.38 8.20
N VAL A 164 13.55 -9.52 8.89
CA VAL A 164 12.33 -10.07 9.49
C VAL A 164 11.73 -9.10 10.51
N HIS A 165 12.55 -8.53 11.41
CA HIS A 165 12.06 -7.58 12.41
C HIS A 165 11.52 -6.29 11.79
N ALA A 166 12.15 -5.76 10.75
CA ALA A 166 11.65 -4.59 10.04
C ALA A 166 10.29 -4.89 9.40
N MET A 167 10.13 -6.06 8.75
CA MET A 167 8.86 -6.46 8.14
C MET A 167 7.77 -6.70 9.18
N ASP A 168 8.08 -7.31 10.33
CA ASP A 168 7.13 -7.48 11.43
C ASP A 168 6.68 -6.11 11.98
N GLY A 169 7.61 -5.16 12.11
CA GLY A 169 7.30 -3.78 12.48
C GLY A 169 6.35 -3.12 11.50
N ARG A 170 6.57 -3.31 10.19
CA ARG A 170 5.69 -2.80 9.12
C ARG A 170 4.27 -3.35 9.21
N VAL A 171 4.11 -4.63 9.55
CA VAL A 171 2.77 -5.22 9.72
C VAL A 171 2.01 -4.51 10.85
N ILE A 172 2.67 -4.26 11.98
CA ILE A 172 2.06 -3.56 13.12
C ILE A 172 1.70 -2.12 12.73
N GLU A 173 2.61 -1.40 12.09
CA GLU A 173 2.37 -0.01 11.63
C GLU A 173 1.18 0.06 10.67
N GLN A 174 1.10 -0.84 9.70
CA GLN A 174 -0.01 -0.91 8.74
C GLN A 174 -1.34 -1.23 9.43
N GLN A 175 -1.35 -2.19 10.36
CA GLN A 175 -2.55 -2.52 11.15
C GLN A 175 -3.04 -1.28 11.91
N THR A 176 -2.15 -0.56 12.59
CA THR A 176 -2.50 0.64 13.35
C THR A 176 -2.93 1.79 12.45
N ALA A 177 -2.29 2.00 11.29
CA ALA A 177 -2.69 3.04 10.35
C ALA A 177 -4.09 2.79 9.77
N LEU A 178 -4.41 1.54 9.43
CA LEU A 178 -5.73 1.16 8.92
C LEU A 178 -6.81 1.24 10.01
N GLU A 179 -6.47 0.87 11.25
CA GLU A 179 -7.33 1.07 12.42
C GLU A 179 -7.66 2.57 12.62
N GLN A 180 -6.65 3.44 12.55
CA GLN A 180 -6.82 4.89 12.65
C GLN A 180 -7.61 5.50 11.48
N ALA A 181 -7.52 4.90 10.30
CA ALA A 181 -8.35 5.25 9.14
C ALA A 181 -9.82 4.80 9.30
N GLY A 182 -10.16 4.13 10.40
CA GLY A 182 -11.53 3.70 10.71
C GLY A 182 -11.93 2.40 10.03
N LEU A 183 -10.97 1.64 9.47
CA LEU A 183 -11.30 0.36 8.86
C LEU A 183 -11.60 -0.70 9.93
N PRO A 184 -12.81 -1.29 9.92
CA PRO A 184 -13.14 -2.35 10.86
C PRO A 184 -12.27 -3.59 10.60
N MET A 185 -12.11 -4.43 11.64
CA MET A 185 -11.24 -5.62 11.67
C MET A 185 -9.73 -5.35 11.66
N PHE A 186 -9.28 -4.12 11.39
CA PHE A 186 -7.87 -3.76 11.52
C PHE A 186 -7.60 -3.31 12.96
N PHE A 187 -6.67 -4.01 13.58
CA PHE A 187 -6.11 -3.71 14.88
C PHE A 187 -4.78 -4.44 15.01
N ALA A 188 -3.88 -3.92 15.83
CA ALA A 188 -2.58 -4.55 16.06
C ALA A 188 -2.76 -5.97 16.64
N THR A 189 -2.27 -6.98 15.92
CA THR A 189 -2.39 -8.37 16.36
C THR A 189 -1.25 -9.24 15.82
N THR A 190 -0.80 -10.18 16.65
CA THR A 190 0.18 -11.21 16.31
C THR A 190 -0.47 -12.57 16.04
N ASN A 191 -1.80 -12.67 16.11
CA ASN A 191 -2.50 -13.92 15.84
C ASN A 191 -2.47 -14.20 14.33
N PRO A 192 -1.83 -15.31 13.89
CA PRO A 192 -1.67 -15.61 12.46
C PRO A 192 -3.01 -15.78 11.74
N GLN A 193 -4.06 -16.23 12.42
CA GLN A 193 -5.40 -16.37 11.83
C GLN A 193 -5.99 -15.01 11.49
N LEU A 194 -5.95 -14.07 12.45
CA LEU A 194 -6.47 -12.72 12.27
C LEU A 194 -5.65 -11.94 11.23
N ILE A 195 -4.32 -12.09 11.24
CA ILE A 195 -3.45 -11.50 10.21
C ILE A 195 -3.86 -11.99 8.82
N ARG A 196 -4.12 -13.30 8.63
CA ARG A 196 -4.58 -13.82 7.33
C ARG A 196 -5.91 -13.21 6.88
N VAL A 197 -6.84 -13.00 7.80
CA VAL A 197 -8.13 -12.35 7.51
C VAL A 197 -7.91 -10.89 7.12
N GLN A 198 -7.11 -10.14 7.87
CA GLN A 198 -6.76 -8.74 7.57
C GLN A 198 -6.04 -8.62 6.21
N MET A 199 -5.08 -9.50 5.92
CA MET A 199 -4.39 -9.53 4.62
C MET A 199 -5.34 -9.83 3.47
N ARG A 200 -6.30 -10.74 3.67
CA ARG A 200 -7.31 -11.04 2.66
C ARG A 200 -8.20 -9.82 2.39
N MET A 201 -8.60 -9.13 3.46
CA MET A 201 -9.38 -7.91 3.35
C MET A 201 -8.60 -6.83 2.60
N LEU A 202 -7.33 -6.62 2.94
CA LEU A 202 -6.47 -5.66 2.24
C LEU A 202 -6.33 -5.97 0.74
N ASP A 203 -6.14 -7.24 0.37
CA ASP A 203 -6.13 -7.70 -1.03
C ASP A 203 -7.43 -7.33 -1.76
N TRP A 204 -8.60 -7.50 -1.12
CA TRP A 204 -9.88 -7.08 -1.70
C TRP A 204 -9.98 -5.58 -1.88
N ILE A 205 -9.59 -4.79 -0.88
CA ILE A 205 -9.58 -3.31 -0.96
C ILE A 205 -8.69 -2.87 -2.14
N MET A 206 -7.48 -3.42 -2.26
CA MET A 206 -6.56 -3.11 -3.36
C MET A 206 -7.12 -3.51 -4.73
N ARG A 207 -7.85 -4.62 -4.82
CA ARG A 207 -8.53 -5.03 -6.08
C ARG A 207 -9.64 -4.07 -6.45
N LEU A 208 -10.44 -3.64 -5.48
CA LEU A 208 -11.55 -2.70 -5.70
C LEU A 208 -11.02 -1.31 -6.08
N ALA A 209 -9.91 -0.87 -5.50
CA ALA A 209 -9.24 0.39 -5.85
C ALA A 209 -8.85 0.48 -7.34
N ARG A 210 -8.57 -0.68 -7.98
CA ARG A 210 -8.16 -0.77 -9.39
C ARG A 210 -9.34 -0.86 -10.35
N ARG A 211 -10.57 -0.99 -9.85
CA ARG A 211 -11.78 -1.10 -10.68
C ARG A 211 -12.44 0.27 -10.79
N PRO A 212 -12.68 0.79 -12.00
CA PRO A 212 -13.49 1.99 -12.14
C PRO A 212 -14.92 1.70 -11.67
N LEU A 213 -15.51 2.66 -10.96
CA LEU A 213 -16.94 2.59 -10.65
C LEU A 213 -17.74 2.62 -11.97
N PRO A 214 -18.87 1.89 -12.05
CA PRO A 214 -19.79 1.99 -13.18
C PRO A 214 -20.16 3.45 -13.47
N ALA A 215 -20.22 3.82 -14.76
CA ALA A 215 -20.50 5.19 -15.19
C ALA A 215 -21.83 5.75 -14.64
N GLU A 216 -22.80 4.85 -14.40
CA GLU A 216 -24.10 5.13 -13.80
C GLU A 216 -24.00 5.67 -12.36
N ILE A 217 -22.94 5.28 -11.63
CA ILE A 217 -22.65 5.70 -10.25
C ILE A 217 -21.75 6.96 -10.25
N CYS A 218 -21.02 7.21 -11.34
CA CYS A 218 -20.06 8.31 -11.46
C CYS A 218 -20.67 9.63 -11.97
N GLY A 219 -21.98 9.69 -12.18
CA GLY A 219 -22.68 10.92 -12.53
C GLY A 219 -22.36 11.47 -13.94
N SER A 220 -21.83 10.65 -14.86
CA SER A 220 -21.75 11.08 -16.26
C SER A 220 -23.16 11.06 -16.85
N VAL A 221 -23.76 12.24 -17.00
CA VAL A 221 -24.84 12.45 -17.96
C VAL A 221 -24.28 12.09 -19.33
N VAL A 222 -24.47 10.84 -19.75
CA VAL A 222 -24.31 10.49 -21.16
C VAL A 222 -25.36 11.33 -21.88
N PRO A 223 -24.99 12.23 -22.80
CA PRO A 223 -25.98 12.89 -23.62
C PRO A 223 -26.64 11.79 -24.44
N ILE A 224 -27.89 11.47 -24.11
CA ILE A 224 -28.78 10.71 -24.97
C ILE A 224 -28.96 11.57 -26.22
N TRP A 225 -28.16 11.31 -27.24
CA TRP A 225 -28.45 11.75 -28.59
C TRP A 225 -29.36 10.69 -29.23
N PRO A 226 -30.61 11.02 -29.61
CA PRO A 226 -31.43 10.14 -30.43
C PRO A 226 -31.09 10.35 -31.92
N PRO A 227 -31.58 9.47 -32.82
CA PRO A 227 -30.83 8.83 -33.91
C PRO A 227 -30.43 9.73 -35.08
#